data_AF-A0AAQ2HFU2-F1
#
_entry.id   AF-A0AAQ2HFU2-F1
#
_cell.length_a   1.000
_cell.length_b   1.000
_cell.length_c   1.000
_cell.angle_alpha   90.00
_cell.angle_beta   90.00
_cell.angle_gamma   90.00
#
_symmetry.space_group_name_H-M   'P 1'
#
loop_
_entity.id
_entity.type
_entity.pdbx_description
1 polymer ?
#
loop_
_entity_poly.entity_id
_entity_poly.type
_entity_poly.pdbx_seq_one_letter_code
_entity_poly.pdbx_strand_id
1 'polypeptide(L)'
;MNRKIVGALSSMAVATALVLSGAMAASATTTYPEGGTWNYGVRSGGIYGSGGQVYSEYQHTSRTHKATACGYGGCAYSGWKSPSALASAYWSPMASSGNNAYYDVQ
;
A
#
# COMPACT_ATOMS: atom_id res chain seq x y z
N MET A 1 -37.07 -25.00 52.57
CA MET A 1 -36.04 -24.34 53.42
C MET A 1 -34.74 -25.08 53.20
N ASN A 2 -33.71 -24.40 52.67
CA ASN A 2 -32.26 -24.68 52.82
C ASN A 2 -31.47 -23.70 51.94
N ARG A 3 -30.92 -22.64 52.54
CA ARG A 3 -29.93 -21.72 51.96
C ARG A 3 -28.52 -22.27 52.22
N LYS A 4 -27.59 -22.07 51.28
CA LYS A 4 -26.10 -22.04 51.36
C LYS A 4 -25.56 -22.33 49.94
N ILE A 5 -24.56 -21.71 49.32
CA ILE A 5 -23.50 -20.75 49.68
C ILE A 5 -23.07 -20.03 48.37
N VAL A 6 -22.70 -18.76 48.48
CA VAL A 6 -22.09 -17.92 47.44
C VAL A 6 -20.70 -18.45 47.08
N GLY A 7 -20.37 -18.52 45.79
CA GLY A 7 -19.03 -18.81 45.30
C GLY A 7 -18.81 -18.21 43.92
N ALA A 8 -18.49 -16.91 43.87
CA ALA A 8 -17.95 -16.27 42.68
C ALA A 8 -16.53 -16.79 42.45
N LEU A 9 -16.26 -17.38 41.28
CA LEU A 9 -14.92 -17.64 40.80
C LEU A 9 -14.77 -17.08 39.40
N SER A 10 -14.18 -15.89 39.40
CA SER A 10 -13.69 -15.13 38.27
C SER A 10 -12.67 -15.96 37.48
N SER A 11 -13.03 -16.47 36.32
CA SER A 11 -12.08 -17.08 35.39
C SER A 11 -11.38 -15.96 34.60
N MET A 12 -10.11 -15.77 34.92
CA MET A 12 -9.15 -14.87 34.26
C MET A 12 -9.23 -14.96 32.74
N ALA A 13 -9.62 -13.87 32.09
CA ALA A 13 -9.33 -13.67 30.67
C ALA A 13 -7.80 -13.51 30.53
N VAL A 14 -7.14 -14.53 29.99
CA VAL A 14 -5.74 -14.38 29.55
C VAL A 14 -5.80 -13.54 28.27
N ALA A 15 -5.70 -12.22 28.43
CA ALA A 15 -5.42 -11.32 27.32
C ALA A 15 -3.96 -11.54 26.91
N THR A 16 -3.71 -12.50 26.03
CA THR A 16 -2.47 -12.51 25.24
C THR A 16 -2.46 -11.20 24.45
N ALA A 17 -1.66 -10.24 24.93
CA ALA A 17 -1.34 -9.04 24.18
C ALA A 17 -0.65 -9.49 22.88
N LEU A 18 -1.42 -9.59 21.79
CA LEU A 18 -0.89 -9.60 20.45
C LEU A 18 -0.10 -8.30 20.31
N VAL A 19 1.22 -8.39 20.44
CA VAL A 19 2.12 -7.34 20.01
C VAL A 19 1.84 -7.20 18.52
N LEU A 20 1.02 -6.22 18.17
CA LEU A 20 0.79 -5.76 16.80
C LEU A 20 2.10 -5.15 16.32
N SER A 21 3.10 -5.99 16.05
CA SER A 21 4.35 -5.59 15.42
C SER A 21 4.06 -5.30 13.95
N GLY A 22 3.47 -4.13 13.71
CA GLY A 22 3.64 -3.24 12.55
C GLY A 22 3.82 -3.81 11.14
N ALA A 23 3.28 -5.00 10.83
CA ALA A 23 3.28 -5.51 9.46
C ALA A 23 2.31 -4.69 8.62
N MET A 24 2.81 -3.59 8.06
CA MET A 24 2.11 -2.81 7.06
C MET A 24 1.91 -3.72 5.83
N ALA A 25 0.67 -4.09 5.55
CA ALA A 25 0.36 -5.02 4.47
C ALA A 25 0.79 -4.43 3.12
N ALA A 26 1.60 -5.18 2.38
CA ALA A 26 1.83 -4.89 0.97
C ALA A 26 0.48 -5.00 0.22
N SER A 27 0.18 -4.03 -0.63
CA SER A 27 -1.00 -3.98 -1.47
C SER A 27 -0.58 -3.73 -2.91
N ALA A 28 -1.17 -4.48 -3.85
CA ALA A 28 -0.92 -4.32 -5.26
C ALA A 28 -2.25 -4.47 -5.99
N THR A 29 -2.55 -3.52 -6.86
CA THR A 29 -3.76 -3.51 -7.68
C THR A 29 -3.35 -3.37 -9.13
N THR A 30 -3.95 -4.18 -10.00
CA THR A 30 -3.83 -4.03 -11.45
C THR A 30 -5.19 -3.69 -12.04
N THR A 31 -5.24 -2.63 -12.84
CA THR A 31 -6.44 -2.19 -13.57
C THR A 31 -6.10 -1.89 -15.03
N TYR A 32 -7.12 -1.75 -15.88
CA TYR A 32 -6.96 -1.50 -17.31
C TYR A 32 -7.65 -0.20 -17.77
N PRO A 33 -7.32 0.96 -17.17
CA PRO A 33 -7.99 2.22 -17.51
C PRO A 33 -7.58 2.72 -18.89
N GLU A 34 -8.49 3.42 -19.58
CA GLU A 34 -8.20 4.14 -20.83
C GLU A 34 -7.58 3.27 -21.95
N GLY A 35 -7.67 1.93 -21.86
CA GLY A 35 -7.02 1.00 -22.79
C GLY A 35 -5.53 0.71 -22.50
N GLY A 36 -5.00 1.26 -21.41
CA GLY A 36 -3.67 0.92 -20.87
C GLY A 36 -3.73 -0.14 -19.77
N THR A 37 -2.57 -0.51 -19.24
CA THR A 37 -2.42 -1.36 -18.04
C THR A 37 -1.78 -0.54 -16.93
N TRP A 38 -2.41 -0.51 -15.77
CA TRP A 38 -1.92 0.20 -14.59
C TRP A 38 -1.71 -0.76 -13.43
N ASN A 39 -0.47 -0.87 -12.94
CA ASN A 39 -0.11 -1.62 -11.74
C ASN A 39 0.40 -0.65 -10.68
N TYR A 40 -0.22 -0.66 -9.51
CA TYR A 40 0.12 0.29 -8.45
C TYR A 40 -0.13 -0.27 -7.07
N GLY A 41 0.52 0.34 -6.08
CA GLY A 41 0.28 0.03 -4.68
C GLY A 41 1.49 0.27 -3.81
N VAL A 42 1.59 -0.54 -2.77
CA VAL A 42 2.62 -0.48 -1.74
C VAL A 42 3.25 -1.86 -1.59
N ARG A 43 4.58 -1.95 -1.68
CA ARG A 43 5.30 -3.21 -1.45
C ARG A 43 6.29 -3.10 -0.31
N SER A 44 6.51 -4.23 0.36
CA SER A 44 7.60 -4.34 1.34
C SER A 44 8.95 -4.24 0.64
N GLY A 45 9.95 -3.65 1.30
CA GLY A 45 11.32 -3.61 0.79
C GLY A 45 11.51 -2.77 -0.47
N GLY A 46 11.39 -1.44 -0.35
CA GLY A 46 11.97 -0.53 -1.35
C GLY A 46 13.47 -0.75 -1.55
N ILE A 47 14.12 0.03 -2.42
CA ILE A 47 15.58 -0.08 -2.71
C ILE A 47 16.45 -0.09 -1.43
N TYR A 48 15.97 0.47 -0.32
CA TYR A 48 16.67 0.59 0.97
C TYR A 48 16.23 -0.42 2.06
N GLY A 49 15.44 -1.45 1.71
CA GLY A 49 15.17 -2.61 2.58
C GLY A 49 14.30 -2.37 3.82
N SER A 50 14.00 -1.12 4.20
CA SER A 50 13.18 -0.76 5.35
C SER A 50 12.25 0.41 5.03
N GLY A 51 11.00 0.36 5.53
CA GLY A 51 10.02 1.44 5.36
C GLY A 51 9.07 1.34 4.16
N GLY A 52 9.11 0.24 3.40
CA GLY A 52 8.20 -0.01 2.26
C GLY A 52 8.33 0.99 1.10
N GLN A 53 7.66 0.71 -0.01
CA GLN A 53 7.73 1.53 -1.22
C GLN A 53 6.36 1.65 -1.87
N VAL A 54 5.96 2.89 -2.15
CA VAL A 54 4.81 3.18 -3.00
C VAL A 54 5.27 3.13 -4.44
N TYR A 55 4.49 2.53 -5.32
CA TYR A 55 4.81 2.44 -6.74
C TYR A 55 3.58 2.68 -7.61
N SER A 56 3.83 3.20 -8.80
CA SER A 56 2.85 3.39 -9.87
C SER A 56 3.53 3.09 -11.20
N GLU A 57 3.02 2.11 -11.91
CA GLU A 57 3.53 1.63 -13.20
C GLU A 57 2.39 1.62 -14.20
N TYR A 58 2.42 2.52 -15.18
CA TYR A 58 1.39 2.63 -16.20
C TYR A 58 1.99 2.43 -17.58
N GLN A 59 1.32 1.63 -18.41
CA GLN A 59 1.69 1.43 -19.80
C GLN A 59 0.48 1.63 -20.71
N HIS A 60 0.65 2.47 -21.72
CA HIS A 60 -0.33 2.65 -22.78
C HIS A 60 0.32 2.44 -24.15
N THR A 61 -0.29 1.64 -25.02
CA THR A 61 0.30 1.24 -26.31
C THR A 61 0.35 2.36 -27.35
N SER A 62 -0.70 3.19 -27.43
CA SER A 62 -0.85 4.22 -28.46
C SER A 62 -0.76 5.68 -28.00
N ARG A 63 -0.82 5.97 -26.69
CA ARG A 63 -0.92 7.34 -26.16
C ARG A 63 0.25 7.70 -25.25
N THR A 64 0.59 8.98 -25.23
CA THR A 64 1.60 9.53 -24.32
C THR A 64 1.04 9.51 -22.90
N HIS A 65 1.82 9.05 -21.93
CA HIS A 65 1.33 8.80 -20.58
C HIS A 65 2.40 8.99 -19.50
N LYS A 66 2.00 9.13 -18.24
CA LYS A 66 2.91 9.24 -17.09
C LYS A 66 2.35 8.53 -15.85
N ALA A 67 3.21 8.29 -14.87
CA ALA A 67 2.88 7.73 -13.58
C ALA A 67 3.47 8.58 -12.45
N THR A 68 2.82 8.54 -11.28
CA THR A 68 3.27 9.24 -10.06
C THR A 68 3.03 8.36 -8.84
N ALA A 69 3.99 8.30 -7.93
CA ALA A 69 3.88 7.58 -6.66
C ALA A 69 4.23 8.51 -5.50
N CYS A 70 3.33 8.64 -4.54
CA CYS A 70 3.45 9.52 -3.38
C CYS A 70 3.39 8.72 -2.09
N GLY A 71 4.37 8.95 -1.21
CA GLY A 71 4.44 8.33 0.11
C GLY A 71 4.86 9.35 1.16
N TYR A 72 5.69 8.93 2.12
CA TYR A 72 6.08 9.81 3.21
C TYR A 72 6.93 10.98 2.70
N GLY A 73 6.47 12.21 2.94
CA GLY A 73 7.22 13.44 2.68
C GLY A 73 7.39 13.82 1.21
N GLY A 74 6.81 13.10 0.25
CA GLY A 74 6.94 13.48 -1.16
C GLY A 74 6.41 12.48 -2.18
N CYS A 75 6.75 12.77 -3.45
CA CYS A 75 6.31 12.03 -4.63
C CYS A 75 7.46 11.86 -5.63
N ALA A 76 7.45 10.73 -6.34
CA ALA A 76 8.23 10.49 -7.54
C ALA A 76 7.36 10.57 -8.80
N TYR A 77 7.96 11.02 -9.89
CA TYR A 77 7.31 11.22 -11.18
C TYR A 77 8.11 10.52 -12.29
N SER A 78 7.43 9.80 -13.18
CA SER A 78 8.09 9.18 -14.35
C SER A 78 8.46 10.17 -15.45
N GLY A 79 7.83 11.35 -15.45
CA GLY A 79 7.69 12.21 -16.63
C GLY A 79 6.76 11.60 -17.68
N TRP A 80 6.43 12.37 -18.71
CA TRP A 80 5.68 11.87 -19.87
C TRP A 80 6.53 10.88 -20.67
N LYS A 81 5.95 9.74 -20.99
CA LYS A 81 6.53 8.66 -21.78
C LYS A 81 5.78 8.53 -23.10
N SER A 82 6.53 8.27 -24.15
CA SER A 82 5.99 7.97 -25.47
C SER A 82 5.12 6.71 -25.43
N PRO A 83 4.24 6.51 -26.42
CA PRO A 83 3.47 5.28 -26.55
C PRO A 83 4.35 4.03 -26.44
N SER A 84 3.79 2.97 -25.85
CA SER A 84 4.41 1.66 -25.58
C SER A 84 5.60 1.63 -24.59
N ALA A 85 6.18 2.78 -24.22
CA ALA A 85 7.16 2.84 -23.13
C ALA A 85 6.46 2.68 -21.77
N LEU A 86 7.14 2.10 -20.79
CA LEU A 86 6.61 1.98 -19.43
C LEU A 86 6.85 3.28 -18.65
N ALA A 87 5.79 3.85 -18.06
CA ALA A 87 5.89 4.94 -17.11
C ALA A 87 5.94 4.38 -15.68
N SER A 88 7.12 4.40 -15.06
CA SER A 88 7.33 3.90 -13.69
C SER A 88 7.71 5.03 -12.73
N ALA A 89 7.07 5.05 -11.56
CA ALA A 89 7.42 5.92 -10.44
C ALA A 89 7.46 5.10 -9.15
N TYR A 90 8.50 5.32 -8.34
CA TYR A 90 8.72 4.63 -7.06
C TYR A 90 9.11 5.65 -6.00
N TRP A 91 8.45 5.60 -4.84
CA TRP A 91 8.78 6.46 -3.70
C TRP A 91 9.03 5.64 -2.44
N SER A 92 10.07 6.01 -1.70
CA SER A 92 10.43 5.41 -0.43
C SER A 92 10.90 6.48 0.56
N PRO A 93 10.57 6.35 1.86
CA PRO A 93 9.70 5.32 2.43
C PRO A 93 8.22 5.57 2.12
N MET A 94 7.39 4.52 2.25
CA MET A 94 5.94 4.70 2.26
C MET A 94 5.51 5.42 3.56
N ALA A 95 4.36 6.06 3.54
CA ALA A 95 3.71 6.58 4.74
C ALA A 95 2.92 5.47 5.46
N SER A 96 2.67 5.63 6.76
CA SER A 96 1.79 4.75 7.55
C SER A 96 0.34 4.76 7.04
N SER A 97 -0.08 5.84 6.38
CA SER A 97 -1.38 6.00 5.73
C SER A 97 -1.27 7.04 4.61
N GLY A 98 -2.21 7.04 3.66
CA GLY A 98 -2.27 8.07 2.62
C GLY A 98 -1.22 7.92 1.52
N ASN A 99 -0.73 6.69 1.29
CA ASN A 99 0.04 6.37 0.09
C ASN A 99 -0.85 6.48 -1.14
N ASN A 100 -0.42 7.22 -2.15
CA ASN A 100 -1.20 7.45 -3.35
C ASN A 100 -0.39 7.11 -4.60
N ALA A 101 -1.08 6.58 -5.61
CA ALA A 101 -0.53 6.33 -6.92
C ALA A 101 -1.47 6.94 -7.96
N TYR A 102 -0.89 7.54 -9.00
CA TYR A 102 -1.63 8.18 -10.09
C TYR A 102 -1.05 7.76 -11.45
N TYR A 103 -1.90 7.87 -12.47
CA TYR A 103 -1.54 7.83 -13.89
C TYR A 103 -2.22 8.98 -14.62
N ASP A 104 -1.74 9.31 -15.81
CA ASP A 104 -2.33 10.31 -16.70
C ASP A 104 -1.98 9.98 -18.16
N VAL A 105 -2.87 10.33 -19.09
CA VAL A 105 -2.79 9.96 -20.51
C VAL A 105 -3.29 11.09 -21.42
N GLN A 106 -2.58 11.34 -22.52
CA GLN A 106 -2.90 12.36 -23.53
C GLN A 106 -3.35 11.74 -24.85
#